data_AF-A0A3D3H763-F1
#
_entry.id   AF-A0A3D3H763-F1
#
_cell.length_a   1.000
_cell.length_b   1.000
_cell.length_c   1.000
_cell.angle_alpha   90.00
_cell.angle_beta   90.00
_cell.angle_gamma   90.00
#
_symmetry.space_group_name_H-M   'P 1'
#
loop_
_entity.id
_entity.type
_entity.pdbx_description
1 polymer ?
#
loop_
_entity_poly.entity_id
_entity_poly.type
_entity_poly.pdbx_seq_one_letter_code
_entity_poly.pdbx_strand_id
1 'polypeptide(L)'
;MSIYAVVNPATGETLATYPTMTDAEATAAIAAADDAYRTWGRTSAPAERAELVRRAAQLHRERRDELAEIIVREMGKPLSAALGEVDFAADITEYYADNYE
;
A
#
# COMPACT_ATOMS: atom_id res chain seq x y z
N MET A 1 -0.44 -19.08 -16.56
CA MET A 1 -0.04 -18.12 -15.51
C MET A 1 -0.64 -16.78 -15.86
N SER A 2 -1.36 -16.13 -14.94
CA SER A 2 -1.78 -14.75 -15.15
C SER A 2 -0.56 -13.83 -15.06
N ILE A 3 -0.57 -12.71 -15.79
CA ILE A 3 0.45 -11.66 -15.68
C ILE A 3 -0.30 -10.42 -15.20
N TYR A 4 0.17 -9.80 -14.12
CA TYR A 4 -0.37 -8.53 -13.67
C TYR A 4 0.19 -7.44 -14.59
N ALA A 5 -0.67 -6.59 -15.12
CA ALA A 5 -0.27 -5.56 -16.07
C ALA A 5 -0.84 -4.21 -15.65
N VAL A 6 -0.03 -3.17 -15.79
CA VAL A 6 -0.45 -1.79 -15.70
C VAL A 6 -0.75 -1.32 -17.11
N VAL A 7 -2.02 -1.09 -17.41
CA VAL A 7 -2.48 -0.61 -18.70
C VAL A 7 -3.07 0.78 -18.51
N ASN A 8 -2.53 1.78 -19.21
CA ASN A 8 -3.07 3.11 -19.17
C ASN A 8 -4.45 3.13 -19.86
N PRO A 9 -5.55 3.39 -19.14
CA PRO A 9 -6.89 3.30 -19.72
C PRO A 9 -7.19 4.43 -20.72
N ALA A 10 -6.44 5.53 -20.70
CA ALA A 10 -6.62 6.63 -21.64
C ALA A 10 -6.02 6.34 -23.02
N THR A 11 -4.99 5.49 -23.09
CA THR A 11 -4.26 5.19 -24.34
C THR A 11 -4.35 3.72 -24.76
N GLY A 12 -4.69 2.82 -23.84
CA GLY A 12 -4.63 1.37 -24.03
C GLY A 12 -3.21 0.79 -23.97
N GLU A 13 -2.20 1.62 -23.66
CA GLU A 13 -0.80 1.20 -23.62
C GLU A 13 -0.48 0.40 -22.34
N THR A 14 0.19 -0.75 -22.50
CA THR A 14 0.77 -1.50 -21.37
C THR A 14 2.07 -0.83 -20.92
N LEU A 15 2.06 -0.22 -19.74
CA LEU A 15 3.21 0.51 -19.18
C LEU A 15 4.18 -0.41 -18.44
N ALA A 16 3.67 -1.45 -17.79
CA ALA A 16 4.47 -2.40 -17.02
C ALA A 16 3.76 -3.75 -16.91
N THR A 17 4.55 -4.80 -16.74
CA THR A 17 4.06 -6.15 -16.41
C THR A 17 4.84 -6.72 -15.23
N TYR A 18 4.14 -7.50 -14.41
CA TYR A 18 4.67 -8.14 -13.22
C TYR A 18 4.32 -9.63 -13.25
N PRO A 19 5.30 -10.53 -13.05
CA PRO A 19 5.03 -11.96 -13.02
C PRO A 19 4.17 -12.29 -11.80
N THR A 20 3.33 -13.31 -11.95
CA THR A 20 2.69 -13.94 -10.77
C THR A 20 3.79 -14.63 -9.95
N MET A 21 3.73 -14.48 -8.63
CA MET A 21 4.62 -15.19 -7.71
C MET A 21 4.59 -16.70 -7.97
N THR A 22 5.75 -17.32 -7.92
CA THR A 22 5.89 -18.79 -7.87
C THR A 22 5.41 -19.33 -6.52
N ASP A 23 5.09 -20.63 -6.47
CA ASP A 23 4.72 -21.29 -5.20
C ASP A 23 5.81 -21.13 -4.13
N ALA A 24 7.09 -21.12 -4.54
CA ALA A 24 8.22 -20.94 -3.64
C ALA A 24 8.27 -19.51 -3.07
N GLU A 25 8.08 -18.48 -3.90
CA GLU A 25 8.03 -17.09 -3.45
C GLU A 25 6.82 -16.84 -2.53
N ALA A 26 5.66 -17.39 -2.87
CA ALA A 26 4.46 -17.29 -2.04
C ALA A 26 4.68 -17.97 -0.68
N THR A 27 5.27 -19.17 -0.67
CA THR A 27 5.60 -19.91 0.56
C THR A 27 6.60 -19.11 1.42
N ALA A 28 7.61 -18.51 0.81
CA ALA A 28 8.59 -17.68 1.51
C ALA A 28 7.96 -16.42 2.12
N ALA A 29 7.07 -15.74 1.39
CA ALA A 29 6.35 -14.57 1.90
C ALA A 29 5.45 -14.91 3.10
N ILE A 30 4.75 -16.06 3.06
CA ILE A 30 3.93 -16.54 4.17
C ILE A 30 4.81 -16.86 5.39
N ALA A 31 5.94 -17.55 5.18
CA ALA A 31 6.86 -17.88 6.28
C ALA A 31 7.42 -16.61 6.95
N ALA A 32 7.79 -15.60 6.16
CA ALA A 32 8.26 -14.32 6.69
C ALA A 32 7.16 -13.59 7.48
N ALA A 33 5.91 -13.62 7.01
CA ALA A 33 4.78 -13.02 7.72
C ALA A 33 4.46 -13.74 9.05
N ASP A 34 4.49 -15.08 9.08
CA ASP A 34 4.28 -15.87 10.30
C ASP A 34 5.40 -15.61 11.33
N ASP A 35 6.66 -15.56 10.90
CA ASP A 35 7.78 -15.24 11.78
C ASP A 35 7.67 -13.81 12.35
N ALA A 36 7.39 -12.81 11.51
CA ALA A 36 7.21 -11.43 11.95
C ALA A 36 6.02 -11.28 12.91
N TYR A 37 4.94 -12.02 12.70
CA TYR A 37 3.82 -12.06 13.64
C TYR A 37 4.26 -12.65 14.98
N ARG A 38 4.89 -13.84 14.99
CA ARG A 38 5.28 -14.54 16.22
C ARG A 38 6.35 -13.81 17.02
N THR A 39 7.24 -13.12 16.34
CA THR A 39 8.31 -12.32 16.93
C THR A 39 7.81 -10.90 17.16
N TRP A 40 8.02 -9.99 16.22
CA TRP A 40 7.73 -8.58 16.35
C TRP A 40 6.26 -8.26 16.69
N GLY A 41 5.29 -8.91 16.04
CA GLY A 41 3.86 -8.66 16.26
C GLY A 41 3.40 -8.98 17.68
N ARG A 42 3.99 -10.02 18.31
CA ARG A 42 3.66 -10.44 19.68
C ARG A 42 4.51 -9.76 20.75
N THR A 43 5.70 -9.28 20.42
CA THR A 43 6.63 -8.69 21.39
C THR A 43 6.65 -7.16 21.38
N SER A 44 6.25 -6.52 20.28
CA SER A 44 6.16 -5.05 20.21
C SER A 44 5.03 -4.49 21.07
N ALA A 45 5.25 -3.30 21.61
CA ALA A 45 4.20 -2.57 22.30
C ALA A 45 3.19 -1.99 21.27
N PRO A 46 1.88 -1.94 21.58
CA PRO A 46 0.89 -1.29 20.70
C PRO A 46 1.28 0.13 20.28
N ALA A 47 1.83 0.92 21.21
CA ALA A 47 2.31 2.27 20.94
C ALA A 47 3.44 2.32 19.87
N GLU A 48 4.38 1.38 19.90
CA GLU A 48 5.46 1.31 18.90
C GLU A 48 4.90 1.03 17.50
N ARG A 49 3.89 0.15 17.41
CA ARG A 49 3.21 -0.12 16.13
C ARG A 49 2.40 1.08 15.66
N ALA A 50 1.73 1.78 16.57
CA ALA A 50 0.99 2.99 16.27
C ALA A 50 1.89 4.08 15.65
N GLU A 51 3.12 4.27 16.16
CA GLU A 51 4.09 5.19 15.55
C GLU A 51 4.44 4.83 14.10
N LEU A 52 4.61 3.54 13.79
CA LEU A 52 4.88 3.10 12.42
C LEU A 52 3.68 3.33 11.50
N VAL A 53 2.46 3.08 11.99
CA VAL A 53 1.22 3.34 11.25
C VAL A 53 1.07 4.85 11.01
N ARG A 54 1.35 5.70 12.02
CA ARG A 54 1.36 7.16 11.84
C ARG A 54 2.39 7.59 10.81
N ARG A 55 3.59 6.99 10.81
CA ARG A 55 4.60 7.27 9.78
C ARG A 55 4.12 6.89 8.38
N ALA A 56 3.37 5.79 8.24
CA ALA A 56 2.77 5.43 6.95
C ALA A 56 1.76 6.48 6.46
N ALA A 57 0.92 7.02 7.35
CA ALA A 57 0.01 8.13 7.01
C ALA A 57 0.77 9.39 6.56
N GLN A 58 1.84 9.75 7.26
CA GLN A 58 2.71 10.87 6.86
C GLN A 58 3.33 10.66 5.49
N LEU A 59 3.83 9.46 5.19
CA LEU A 59 4.40 9.12 3.89
C LEU A 59 3.38 9.22 2.74
N HIS A 60 2.10 8.87 2.99
CA HIS A 60 1.04 9.08 2.00
C HIS A 60 0.88 10.57 1.67
N ARG A 61 0.89 11.44 2.68
CA ARG A 61 0.78 12.90 2.49
C ARG A 61 2.03 13.50 1.87
N GLU A 62 3.22 13.06 2.27
CA GLU A 62 4.51 13.47 1.69
C GLU A 62 4.60 13.13 0.20
N ARG A 63 4.01 12.00 -0.23
CA ARG A 63 4.04 11.50 -1.61
C ARG A 63 2.68 11.64 -2.30
N ARG A 64 1.84 12.56 -1.83
CA ARG A 64 0.43 12.67 -2.23
C ARG A 64 0.23 12.75 -3.74
N ASP A 65 0.97 13.63 -4.39
CA ASP A 65 0.85 13.85 -5.83
C ASP A 65 1.35 12.64 -6.62
N GLU A 66 2.46 12.02 -6.21
CA GLU A 66 3.00 10.82 -6.84
C GLU A 66 2.02 9.64 -6.76
N LEU A 67 1.43 9.40 -5.58
CA LEU A 67 0.46 8.33 -5.37
C LEU A 67 -0.83 8.59 -6.17
N ALA A 68 -1.28 9.84 -6.24
CA ALA A 68 -2.44 10.20 -7.05
C ALA A 68 -2.16 10.02 -8.56
N GLU A 69 -0.97 10.38 -9.04
CA GLU A 69 -0.54 10.13 -10.42
C GLU A 69 -0.52 8.64 -10.76
N ILE A 70 -0.11 7.78 -9.83
CA ILE A 70 -0.20 6.31 -9.98
C ILE A 70 -1.66 5.91 -10.17
N ILE A 71 -2.56 6.31 -9.27
CA ILE A 71 -4.00 5.99 -9.38
C ILE A 71 -4.55 6.42 -10.75
N VAL A 72 -4.32 7.68 -11.14
CA VAL A 72 -4.77 8.21 -12.45
C VAL A 72 -4.21 7.39 -13.60
N ARG A 73 -2.91 7.09 -13.59
CA ARG A 73 -2.23 6.39 -14.68
C ARG A 73 -2.67 4.95 -14.84
N GLU A 74 -2.94 4.26 -13.74
CA GLU A 74 -3.20 2.81 -13.76
C GLU A 74 -4.68 2.47 -13.93
N MET A 75 -5.60 3.35 -13.52
CA MET A 75 -7.04 3.06 -13.56
C MET A 75 -7.93 4.24 -13.98
N GLY A 76 -7.34 5.39 -14.32
CA GLY A 76 -8.04 6.47 -15.02
C GLY A 76 -8.92 7.35 -14.13
N LYS A 77 -8.77 7.31 -12.80
CA LYS A 77 -9.51 8.22 -11.91
C LYS A 77 -9.20 9.67 -12.28
N PRO A 78 -10.16 10.60 -12.19
CA PRO A 78 -9.85 12.02 -12.23
C PRO A 78 -8.85 12.40 -11.13
N LEU A 79 -7.84 13.20 -11.45
CA LEU A 79 -6.75 13.56 -10.53
C LEU A 79 -7.28 14.13 -9.20
N SER A 80 -8.27 15.01 -9.21
CA SER A 80 -8.85 15.56 -7.98
C SER A 80 -9.42 14.49 -7.05
N ALA A 81 -10.03 13.44 -7.61
CA ALA A 81 -10.57 12.32 -6.84
C ALA A 81 -9.49 11.31 -6.41
N ALA A 82 -8.38 11.21 -7.14
CA ALA A 82 -7.21 10.43 -6.74
C ALA A 82 -6.47 11.11 -5.57
N LEU A 83 -6.26 12.42 -5.66
CA LEU A 83 -5.68 13.22 -4.58
C LEU A 83 -6.50 13.09 -3.28
N GLY A 84 -7.83 13.20 -3.37
CA GLY A 84 -8.71 12.99 -2.22
C GLY A 84 -8.69 11.56 -1.67
N GLU A 85 -8.46 10.54 -2.52
CA GLU A 85 -8.31 9.15 -2.07
C GLU A 85 -7.02 8.95 -1.27
N VAL A 86 -5.90 9.56 -1.70
CA VAL A 86 -4.64 9.49 -0.96
C VAL A 86 -4.77 10.17 0.42
N ASP A 87 -5.42 11.33 0.47
CA ASP A 87 -5.69 12.02 1.74
C ASP A 87 -6.58 11.17 2.65
N PHE A 88 -7.67 10.61 2.10
CA PHE A 88 -8.59 9.78 2.86
C PHE A 88 -7.95 8.49 3.40
N ALA A 89 -7.08 7.85 2.59
CA ALA A 89 -6.31 6.69 3.04
C ALA A 89 -5.33 7.06 4.17
N ALA A 90 -4.69 8.23 4.08
CA ALA A 90 -3.84 8.75 5.15
C ALA A 90 -4.64 9.01 6.43
N ASP A 91 -5.83 9.60 6.33
CA ASP A 91 -6.71 9.88 7.48
C ASP A 91 -7.17 8.60 8.18
N ILE A 92 -7.57 7.57 7.43
CA ILE A 92 -7.92 6.25 8.00
C ILE A 92 -6.72 5.64 8.73
N THR A 93 -5.55 5.71 8.11
CA THR A 93 -4.32 5.15 8.67
C THR A 93 -3.94 5.86 9.97
N GLU A 94 -3.97 7.20 9.97
CA GLU A 94 -3.71 8.02 11.15
C GLU A 94 -4.74 7.80 12.26
N TYR A 95 -6.02 7.66 11.92
CA TYR A 95 -7.07 7.35 12.89
C TYR A 95 -6.76 6.09 13.70
N TYR A 96 -6.33 5.00 13.06
CA TYR A 96 -5.93 3.79 13.78
C TYR A 96 -4.65 3.95 14.60
N ALA A 97 -3.73 4.83 14.17
CA ALA A 97 -2.55 5.16 14.94
C ALA A 97 -2.85 6.02 16.17
N ASP A 98 -3.90 6.84 16.14
CA ASP A 98 -4.26 7.72 17.27
C ASP A 98 -5.25 7.05 18.23
N ASN A 99 -5.95 6.00 17.80
CA ASN A 99 -6.95 5.26 18.58
C ASN A 99 -6.55 3.79 18.79
N TYR A 100 -5.26 3.53 19.06
CA TYR A 100 -4.73 2.16 19.21
C TYR A 100 -5.03 1.50 20.57
N GLU A 101 -5.57 2.26 21.53
CA GLU A 101 -5.83 1.84 22.92
C GLU A 101 -7.16 1.08 23.09
#